data_AF-A0A2V6H7Y8-F1
#
_entry.id   AF-A0A2V6H7Y8-F1
#
_cell.length_a   1.000
_cell.length_b   1.000
_cell.length_c   1.000
_cell.angle_alpha   90.00
_cell.angle_beta   90.00
_cell.angle_gamma   90.00
#
_symmetry.space_group_name_H-M   'P 1'
#
loop_
_entity.id
_entity.type
_entity.pdbx_description
1 polymer ?
#
loop_
_entity_poly.entity_id
_entity_poly.type
_entity_poly.pdbx_seq_one_letter_code
_entity_poly.pdbx_strand_id
1 'polypeptide(L)'
;ARIKPGTIECDEVLFERLRALRRQLADDRGVPAYIIFSDVSLREMARQYPTNSTEFRRIPGVGEQKLKSFSEAFLSEIKSHLAANPRRTFPEDGNVPGLKRPSRLTKNERQ
;
A
#
# COMPACT_ATOMS: atom_id res chain seq x y z
N ALA A 1 -6.59 4.71 26.63
CA ALA A 1 -6.89 4.19 25.28
C ALA A 1 -5.86 3.13 24.93
N ARG A 2 -6.26 1.88 24.68
CA ARG A 2 -5.32 0.78 24.39
C ARG A 2 -5.02 0.75 22.89
N ILE A 3 -3.93 1.37 22.48
CA ILE A 3 -3.36 1.15 21.14
C ILE A 3 -2.82 -0.28 21.14
N LYS A 4 -3.45 -1.19 20.38
CA LYS A 4 -2.95 -2.56 20.24
C LYS A 4 -1.61 -2.50 19.50
N PRO A 5 -0.51 -3.03 20.06
CA PRO A 5 0.78 -3.09 19.38
C PRO A 5 0.63 -3.99 18.15
N GLY A 6 0.63 -3.38 16.96
CA GLY A 6 0.31 -4.03 15.68
C GLY A 6 -0.66 -3.24 14.80
N THR A 7 -1.24 -2.14 15.29
CA THR A 7 -2.03 -1.22 14.47
C THR A 7 -1.13 -0.10 13.98
N ILE A 8 -0.72 -0.15 12.71
CA ILE A 8 -0.04 0.97 12.05
C ILE A 8 -0.97 2.18 12.13
N GLU A 9 -0.52 3.27 12.76
CA GLU A 9 -1.22 4.54 12.70
C GLU A 9 -1.17 5.07 11.27
N CYS A 10 -2.35 5.28 10.70
CA CYS A 10 -2.53 5.73 9.33
C CYS A 10 -3.75 6.63 9.25
N ASP A 11 -3.90 7.31 8.11
CA ASP A 11 -5.08 8.12 7.87
C ASP A 11 -6.30 7.23 7.59
N GLU A 12 -7.28 7.26 8.50
CA GLU A 12 -8.48 6.43 8.37
C GLU A 12 -9.30 6.81 7.14
N VAL A 13 -9.34 8.08 6.76
CA VAL A 13 -10.11 8.56 5.61
C VAL A 13 -9.49 8.03 4.31
N LEU A 14 -8.17 8.13 4.19
CA LEU A 14 -7.49 7.54 3.03
C LEU A 14 -7.60 6.01 3.05
N PHE A 15 -7.46 5.37 4.21
CA PHE A 15 -7.60 3.92 4.33
C PHE A 15 -8.97 3.43 3.86
N GLU A 16 -10.07 4.11 4.23
CA GLU A 16 -11.41 3.75 3.77
C GLU A 16 -11.58 3.90 2.26
N ARG A 17 -11.04 4.96 1.66
CA ARG A 17 -11.02 5.13 0.20
C ARG A 17 -10.26 4.01 -0.51
N LEU A 18 -9.05 3.70 -0.03
CA LEU A 18 -8.25 2.63 -0.59
C LEU A 18 -8.92 1.25 -0.40
N ARG A 19 -9.63 1.05 0.71
CA ARG A 19 -10.41 -0.17 0.97
C ARG A 19 -11.58 -0.32 0.00
N ALA A 20 -12.29 0.78 -0.30
CA ALA A 20 -13.36 0.80 -1.30
C ALA A 20 -12.79 0.50 -2.70
N LEU A 21 -11.71 1.17 -3.10
CA LEU A 21 -11.02 0.94 -4.37
C LEU A 21 -10.55 -0.51 -4.49
N ARG A 22 -9.93 -1.06 -3.42
CA ARG A 22 -9.52 -2.47 -3.35
C ARG A 22 -10.70 -3.41 -3.59
N ARG A 23 -11.86 -3.12 -3.02
CA ARG A 23 -13.06 -3.94 -3.19
C ARG A 23 -13.55 -3.90 -4.64
N GLN A 24 -13.56 -2.72 -5.28
CA GLN A 24 -13.93 -2.61 -6.70
C GLN A 24 -12.96 -3.39 -7.60
N LEU A 25 -11.66 -3.28 -7.37
CA LEU A 25 -10.65 -4.02 -8.14
C LEU A 25 -10.71 -5.53 -7.91
N ALA A 26 -11.11 -5.95 -6.71
CA ALA A 26 -11.32 -7.34 -6.36
C ALA A 26 -12.55 -7.92 -7.08
N ASP A 27 -13.63 -7.15 -7.11
CA ASP A 27 -14.89 -7.48 -7.81
C ASP A 27 -14.66 -7.60 -9.33
N ASP A 28 -13.98 -6.63 -9.94
CA ASP A 28 -13.59 -6.63 -11.36
C ASP A 28 -12.81 -7.89 -11.77
N ARG A 29 -11.95 -8.38 -10.89
CA ARG A 29 -11.15 -9.59 -11.12
C ARG A 29 -11.78 -10.88 -10.62
N GLY A 30 -12.92 -10.81 -9.94
CA GLY A 30 -13.55 -11.97 -9.30
C GLY A 30 -12.69 -12.63 -8.22
N VAL A 31 -11.83 -11.86 -7.55
CA VAL A 31 -10.96 -12.36 -6.47
C VAL A 31 -11.33 -11.73 -5.13
N PRO A 32 -11.03 -12.35 -3.98
CA PRO A 32 -11.25 -11.73 -2.69
C PRO A 32 -10.38 -10.48 -2.49
N ALA A 33 -10.91 -9.46 -1.80
CA ALA A 33 -10.21 -8.19 -1.59
C ALA A 33 -8.85 -8.34 -0.88
N TYR A 34 -8.73 -9.28 0.05
CA TYR A 34 -7.46 -9.55 0.74
C TYR A 34 -6.36 -10.10 -0.21
N ILE A 35 -6.75 -10.70 -1.35
CA ILE A 35 -5.80 -11.17 -2.37
C ILE A 35 -5.20 -9.98 -3.11
N ILE A 36 -5.91 -8.87 -3.28
CA ILE A 36 -5.35 -7.67 -3.92
C ILE A 36 -4.26 -7.09 -3.00
N PHE A 37 -4.65 -6.65 -1.81
CA PHE A 37 -3.74 -6.15 -0.77
C PHE A 37 -4.22 -6.53 0.63
N SER A 38 -3.26 -6.91 1.48
CA SER A 38 -3.51 -7.10 2.91
C SER A 38 -3.81 -5.76 3.59
N ASP A 39 -4.54 -5.81 4.69
CA ASP A 39 -4.92 -4.60 5.44
C ASP A 39 -3.69 -3.85 5.97
N VAL A 40 -2.60 -4.58 6.28
CA VAL A 40 -1.28 -4.01 6.62
C VAL A 40 -0.74 -3.12 5.49
N SER A 41 -0.77 -3.60 4.25
CA SER A 41 -0.29 -2.84 3.08
C SER A 41 -1.12 -1.58 2.84
N LEU A 42 -2.45 -1.68 3.01
CA LEU A 42 -3.35 -0.52 2.89
C LEU A 42 -3.06 0.55 3.95
N ARG A 43 -2.82 0.15 5.19
CA ARG A 43 -2.47 1.09 6.27
C ARG A 43 -1.12 1.76 6.03
N GLU A 44 -0.12 1.00 5.59
CA GLU A 44 1.17 1.57 5.20
C GLU A 44 1.03 2.58 4.05
N MET A 45 0.20 2.29 3.04
CA MET A 45 -0.10 3.26 1.96
C MET A 45 -0.79 4.51 2.49
N ALA A 46 -1.77 4.35 3.38
CA ALA A 46 -2.49 5.46 3.98
C ALA A 46 -1.63 6.30 4.95
N ARG A 47 -0.51 5.75 5.44
CA ARG A 47 0.47 6.45 6.26
C ARG A 47 1.54 7.16 5.43
N GLN A 48 2.08 6.48 4.42
CA GLN A 48 3.21 6.99 3.63
C GLN A 48 2.78 7.85 2.44
N TYR A 49 1.49 7.81 2.06
CA TYR A 49 0.95 8.54 0.91
C TYR A 49 1.83 8.39 -0.35
N PRO A 50 2.12 7.16 -0.81
CA PRO A 50 2.98 6.97 -1.96
C PRO A 50 2.37 7.71 -3.17
N THR A 51 3.16 8.61 -3.76
CA THR A 51 2.79 9.34 -4.97
C THR A 51 3.47 8.80 -6.22
N ASN A 52 4.36 7.82 -6.05
CA ASN A 52 5.20 7.23 -7.09
C ASN A 52 5.22 5.71 -6.99
N SER A 53 5.41 5.04 -8.13
CA SER A 53 5.51 3.58 -8.20
C SER A 53 6.67 3.01 -7.37
N THR A 54 7.78 3.74 -7.24
CA THR A 54 8.93 3.33 -6.42
C THR A 54 8.55 3.22 -4.94
N GLU A 55 7.85 4.21 -4.40
CA GLU A 55 7.38 4.22 -3.01
C GLU A 55 6.28 3.17 -2.80
N PHE A 56 5.39 3.01 -3.79
CA PHE A 56 4.37 1.97 -3.79
C PHE A 56 4.98 0.55 -3.72
N ARG A 57 6.15 0.33 -4.36
CA ARG A 57 6.90 -0.93 -4.29
C ARG A 57 7.50 -1.20 -2.92
N ARG A 58 7.82 -0.16 -2.14
CA ARG A 58 8.40 -0.30 -0.80
C ARG A 58 7.40 -0.87 0.20
N ILE A 59 6.11 -0.81 -0.09
CA ILE A 59 5.06 -1.31 0.78
C ILE A 59 5.12 -2.84 0.86
N PRO A 60 5.17 -3.42 2.08
CA PRO A 60 5.22 -4.87 2.25
C PRO A 60 3.95 -5.52 1.71
N GLY A 61 4.10 -6.55 0.86
CA GLY A 61 2.99 -7.27 0.24
C GLY A 61 2.64 -6.83 -1.19
N VAL A 62 3.30 -5.78 -1.70
CA VAL A 62 3.16 -5.34 -3.09
C VAL A 62 4.17 -6.08 -3.98
N GLY A 63 3.70 -7.08 -4.73
CA GLY A 63 4.50 -7.76 -5.77
C GLY A 63 4.57 -6.96 -7.08
N GLU A 64 5.56 -7.23 -7.92
CA GLU A 64 5.78 -6.49 -9.18
C GLU A 64 4.58 -6.52 -10.13
N GLN A 65 3.92 -7.67 -10.24
CA GLN A 65 2.76 -7.86 -11.12
C GLN A 65 1.53 -7.06 -10.64
N LYS A 66 1.32 -7.01 -9.33
CA LYS A 66 0.25 -6.21 -8.70
C LYS A 66 0.56 -4.73 -8.77
N LEU A 67 1.82 -4.36 -8.55
CA LEU A 67 2.27 -2.98 -8.67
C LEU A 67 1.95 -2.43 -10.06
N LYS A 68 2.33 -3.15 -11.12
CA LYS A 68 2.15 -2.64 -12.48
C LYS A 68 0.68 -2.43 -12.87
N SER A 69 -0.23 -3.27 -12.39
CA SER A 69 -1.66 -3.15 -12.69
C SER A 69 -2.44 -2.23 -11.75
N PHE A 70 -2.03 -2.14 -10.48
CA PHE A 70 -2.82 -1.45 -9.46
C PHE A 70 -2.17 -0.15 -8.97
N SER A 71 -0.86 0.04 -9.12
CA SER A 71 -0.21 1.25 -8.63
C SER A 71 -0.86 2.49 -9.21
N GLU A 72 -1.18 2.51 -10.51
CA GLU A 72 -1.78 3.68 -11.13
C GLU A 72 -3.14 4.06 -10.51
N ALA A 73 -4.03 3.08 -10.30
CA ALA A 73 -5.33 3.31 -9.67
C ALA A 73 -5.19 3.84 -8.23
N PHE A 74 -4.31 3.22 -7.43
CA PHE A 74 -4.09 3.63 -6.05
C PHE A 74 -3.39 5.00 -5.95
N LEU A 75 -2.36 5.25 -6.76
CA LEU A 75 -1.66 6.52 -6.82
C LEU A 75 -2.60 7.66 -7.23
N SER A 76 -3.52 7.39 -8.16
CA SER A 76 -4.55 8.34 -8.58
C SER A 76 -5.49 8.70 -7.43
N GLU A 77 -6.01 7.69 -6.71
CA GLU A 77 -6.87 7.92 -5.54
C GLU A 77 -6.15 8.67 -4.42
N ILE A 78 -4.88 8.35 -4.15
CA ILE A 78 -4.07 9.05 -3.16
C ILE A 78 -3.88 10.52 -3.56
N LYS A 79 -3.55 10.80 -4.83
CA LYS A 79 -3.42 12.19 -5.33
C LYS A 79 -4.74 12.96 -5.21
N SER A 80 -5.85 12.33 -5.57
CA SER A 80 -7.20 12.90 -5.42
C SER A 80 -7.51 13.21 -3.96
N HIS A 81 -7.20 12.30 -3.05
CA HIS A 81 -7.38 12.50 -1.62
C HIS A 81 -6.52 13.65 -1.07
N LEU A 82 -5.25 13.74 -1.48
CA LEU A 82 -4.33 14.81 -1.09
C LEU A 82 -4.74 16.20 -1.62
N ALA A 83 -5.48 16.25 -2.72
CA ALA A 83 -6.05 17.49 -3.23
C ALA A 83 -7.25 17.96 -2.39
N ALA A 84 -8.01 17.01 -1.81
CA ALA A 84 -9.19 17.28 -1.01
C ALA A 84 -8.92 17.39 0.51
N ASN A 85 -7.85 16.77 1.02
CA ASN A 85 -7.52 16.70 2.44
C ASN A 85 -6.05 17.05 2.70
N PRO A 86 -5.74 17.78 3.79
CA PRO A 86 -4.36 18.06 4.18
C PRO A 86 -3.64 16.79 4.63
N ARG A 87 -2.35 16.68 4.28
CA ARG A 87 -1.49 15.55 4.68
C ARG A 87 -1.41 15.47 6.20
N ARG A 88 -1.79 14.33 6.78
CA ARG A 88 -1.43 14.02 8.17
C ARG A 88 0.03 13.60 8.23
N THR A 89 0.80 14.35 9.01
CA THR A 89 2.16 13.98 9.41
C THR A 89 2.05 13.09 10.64
N PHE A 90 2.57 11.88 10.53
CA PHE A 90 2.72 10.97 11.65
C PHE A 90 4.18 11.09 12.10
N PRO A 91 4.47 11.51 13.35
CA PRO A 91 5.84 11.59 13.82
C PRO A 91 6.51 10.22 13.65
N GLU A 92 7.62 10.22 12.92
CA GLU A 92 8.41 9.02 12.67
C GLU A 92 9.08 8.59 13.98
N ASP A 93 8.56 7.54 14.62
CA ASP A 93 9.32 6.80 15.64
C ASP A 93 10.49 6.09 14.93
N GLY A 94 11.57 6.84 14.70
CA GLY A 94 12.96 6.41 14.69
C GLY A 94 13.44 5.31 13.73
N ASN A 95 12.65 4.73 12.83
CA ASN A 95 13.17 3.66 11.95
C ASN A 95 12.37 3.43 10.65
N VAL A 96 12.68 4.16 9.57
CA VAL A 96 12.46 3.66 8.18
C VAL A 96 13.47 4.19 7.14
N PRO A 97 14.70 3.67 7.08
CA PRO A 97 15.51 3.73 5.87
C PRO A 97 15.55 2.36 5.19
N GLY A 98 14.77 2.22 4.11
CA GLY A 98 14.98 1.18 3.10
C GLY A 98 14.54 -0.23 3.50
N LEU A 99 13.37 -0.64 2.98
CA LEU A 99 13.07 -2.07 2.85
C LEU A 99 13.99 -2.70 1.79
N LYS A 100 15.27 -2.91 2.13
CA LYS A 100 16.11 -3.91 1.49
C LYS A 100 15.62 -5.28 1.95
N ARG A 101 14.71 -5.88 1.21
CA ARG A 101 14.60 -7.35 1.20
C ARG A 101 15.41 -7.82 0.00
N PRO A 102 16.51 -8.59 0.19
CA PRO A 102 17.25 -9.09 -0.95
C PRO A 102 16.31 -9.91 -1.82
N SER A 103 16.26 -9.54 -3.09
CA SER A 103 15.61 -10.24 -4.18
C SER A 103 16.13 -11.69 -4.16
N ARG A 104 15.30 -12.64 -3.73
CA ARG A 104 15.52 -14.04 -4.09
C ARG A 104 15.14 -14.14 -5.57
N LEU A 105 16.11 -13.80 -6.42
CA LEU A 105 16.10 -14.04 -7.85
C LEU A 105 15.89 -15.55 -8.03
N THR A 106 14.68 -16.00 -8.35
CA THR A 106 14.49 -17.34 -8.89
C THR A 106 15.03 -17.32 -10.31
N LYS A 107 16.34 -17.52 -10.46
CA LYS A 107 16.93 -18.04 -11.69
C LYS A 107 16.45 -19.48 -11.84
N ASN A 108 15.34 -19.68 -12.55
CA ASN A 108 15.12 -20.95 -13.24
C ASN A 108 15.66 -20.76 -14.67
N GLU A 109 16.99 -20.83 -14.77
CA GLU A 109 17.64 -21.17 -16.03
C GLU A 109 17.34 -22.65 -16.31
N ARG A 110 16.97 -22.89 -17.57
CA ARG A 110 16.78 -24.20 -18.18
C ARG A 110 18.09 -24.99 -18.15
N GLN A 111 18.02 -26.25 -17.74
CA GLN A 111 18.55 -27.38 -18.51
C GLN A 111 17.90 -28.68 -18.07
#